data_AF-A0A452ICQ1-F1
#
_entry.id   AF-A0A452ICQ1-F1
#
_cell.length_a   1.000
_cell.length_b   1.000
_cell.length_c   1.000
_cell.angle_alpha   90.00
_cell.angle_beta   90.00
_cell.angle_gamma   90.00
#
_symmetry.space_group_name_H-M   'P 1'
#
loop_
_entity.id
_entity.type
_entity.pdbx_description
1 polymer ?
#
loop_
_entity_poly.entity_id
_entity_poly.type
_entity_poly.pdbx_seq_one_letter_code
_entity_poly.pdbx_strand_id
1 'polypeptide(L)'
;MLHIVQKFHDFTLHDLSLFQIIIGALLGLFLTQALAEDSVNENNQGNDGGNSHQNVNINNQDHIANINSYNGWKGWAAVWDYSKELFATRLFNKRACIVAKMNKDAFPSLEKLSKFKDQKVRAKDTPPPPFLRFSITKTRVRNVAQFGRSIGNLCKGVPTYYAQQDQGEHFSLLFESQGCIDAGILGLFGIYLCGNISGC
;
A
#
# COMPACT_ATOMS: atom_id res chain seq x y z
N MET A 1 13.39 60.57 -39.94
CA MET A 1 12.91 59.19 -40.17
C MET A 1 13.87 58.13 -39.61
N LEU A 2 15.19 58.27 -39.78
CA LEU A 2 16.20 57.29 -39.31
C LEU A 2 16.30 57.12 -37.78
N HIS A 3 16.11 58.19 -37.00
CA HIS A 3 16.21 58.15 -35.52
C HIS A 3 15.05 57.42 -34.82
N ILE A 4 13.89 57.28 -35.46
CA ILE A 4 12.71 56.62 -34.87
C ILE A 4 12.83 55.10 -35.02
N VAL A 5 13.36 54.63 -36.15
CA VAL A 5 13.56 53.20 -36.42
C VAL A 5 14.61 52.60 -35.46
N GLN A 6 15.71 53.34 -35.19
CA GLN A 6 16.73 52.91 -34.23
C GLN A 6 16.18 52.75 -32.80
N LYS A 7 15.33 53.69 -32.37
CA LYS A 7 14.74 53.69 -31.02
C LYS A 7 13.67 52.59 -30.84
N PHE A 8 12.98 52.21 -31.91
CA PHE A 8 12.02 51.09 -31.93
C PHE A 8 12.75 49.72 -31.91
N HIS A 9 13.93 49.64 -32.53
CA HIS A 9 14.76 48.45 -32.53
C HIS A 9 15.48 48.22 -31.18
N ASP A 10 15.89 49.29 -30.50
CA ASP A 10 16.48 49.23 -29.15
C ASP A 10 15.44 48.87 -28.08
N PHE A 11 14.22 49.41 -28.18
CA PHE A 11 13.10 49.12 -27.28
C PHE A 11 12.65 47.65 -27.38
N THR A 12 12.60 47.09 -28.59
CA THR A 12 12.23 45.68 -28.81
C THR A 12 13.29 44.69 -28.31
N LEU A 13 14.58 45.06 -28.30
CA LEU A 13 15.68 44.22 -27.80
C LEU A 13 15.75 44.20 -26.26
N HIS A 14 15.50 45.34 -25.62
CA HIS A 14 15.44 45.45 -24.15
C HIS A 14 14.19 44.76 -23.56
N ASP A 15 13.03 44.86 -24.20
CA ASP A 15 11.81 44.19 -23.73
C ASP A 15 11.86 42.67 -23.92
N LEU A 16 12.47 42.16 -25.01
CA LEU A 16 12.69 40.72 -25.19
C LEU A 16 13.60 40.13 -24.10
N SER A 17 14.59 40.90 -23.65
CA SER A 17 15.52 40.52 -22.57
C SER A 17 14.80 40.39 -21.22
N LEU A 18 13.86 41.28 -20.91
CA LEU A 18 13.08 41.26 -19.67
C LEU A 18 12.09 40.10 -19.61
N PHE A 19 11.42 39.78 -20.73
CA PHE A 19 10.49 38.65 -20.80
C PHE A 19 11.18 37.29 -20.60
N GLN A 20 12.41 37.11 -21.10
CA GLN A 20 13.19 35.87 -20.91
C GLN A 20 13.63 35.67 -19.46
N ILE A 21 13.96 36.75 -18.74
CA ILE A 21 14.34 36.69 -17.32
C ILE A 21 13.14 36.32 -16.44
N ILE A 22 11.94 36.83 -16.75
CA ILE A 22 10.72 36.54 -16.00
C ILE A 22 10.27 35.08 -16.20
N ILE A 23 10.39 34.51 -17.41
CA ILE A 23 10.11 33.10 -17.68
C ILE A 23 11.13 32.18 -16.98
N GLY A 24 12.42 32.56 -16.98
CA GLY A 24 13.47 31.84 -16.25
C GLY A 24 13.26 31.85 -14.73
N ALA A 25 12.81 32.97 -14.16
CA ALA A 25 12.52 33.10 -12.73
C ALA A 25 11.25 32.34 -12.30
N LEU A 26 10.21 32.30 -13.13
CA LEU A 26 8.98 31.53 -12.87
C LEU A 26 9.21 30.01 -12.97
N LEU A 27 10.09 29.55 -13.87
CA LEU A 27 10.48 28.14 -13.97
C LEU A 27 11.38 27.68 -12.81
N GLY A 28 12.06 28.61 -12.13
CA GLY A 28 12.84 28.33 -10.92
C GLY A 28 12.00 28.10 -9.65
N LEU A 29 10.76 28.61 -9.61
CA LEU A 29 9.88 28.48 -8.43
C LEU A 29 8.97 27.24 -8.45
N PHE A 30 8.97 26.45 -9.52
CA PHE A 30 8.15 25.23 -9.63
C PHE A 30 8.87 23.92 -9.26
N LEU A 31 10.13 24.00 -8.76
CA LEU A 31 10.92 22.82 -8.36
C LEU A 31 11.11 22.66 -6.85
N THR A 32 10.41 23.44 -6.04
CA THR A 32 10.35 23.26 -4.58
C THR A 32 8.86 23.33 -4.19
N GLN A 33 8.09 22.26 -4.02
CA GLN A 33 8.32 21.08 -3.19
C GLN A 33 7.45 19.94 -3.76
N ALA A 34 8.04 19.05 -4.56
CA ALA A 34 7.45 17.74 -4.81
C ALA A 34 8.03 16.79 -3.76
N LEU A 35 7.21 16.48 -2.74
CA LEU A 35 7.30 15.30 -1.88
C LEU A 35 8.63 15.09 -1.13
N ALA A 36 8.74 15.67 0.07
CA ALA A 36 9.37 14.95 1.16
C ALA A 36 8.34 13.95 1.71
N GLU A 37 8.10 12.86 0.97
CA GLU A 37 7.75 11.62 1.65
C GLU A 37 9.10 11.07 2.13
N ASP A 38 9.34 11.11 3.44
CA ASP A 38 10.39 10.31 4.06
C ASP A 38 10.00 8.83 3.89
N SER A 39 10.06 8.32 2.66
CA SER A 39 10.08 6.90 2.42
C SER A 39 11.47 6.44 2.82
N VAL A 40 11.62 6.11 4.09
CA VAL A 40 12.73 5.29 4.57
C VAL A 40 12.64 3.96 3.82
N ASN A 41 13.31 3.90 2.67
CA ASN A 41 13.52 2.67 1.92
C ASN A 41 14.64 1.90 2.60
N GLU A 42 14.31 1.26 3.72
CA GLU A 42 15.16 0.21 4.27
C GLU A 42 14.97 -1.05 3.41
N ASN A 43 15.90 -1.25 2.50
CA ASN A 43 16.12 -2.53 1.83
C ASN A 43 16.57 -3.56 2.86
N ASN A 44 15.62 -4.29 3.46
CA ASN A 44 15.94 -5.52 4.17
C ASN A 44 16.02 -6.66 3.16
N GLN A 45 17.22 -6.88 2.61
CA GLN A 45 17.58 -8.17 2.05
C GLN A 45 17.64 -9.20 3.19
N GLY A 46 16.66 -10.09 3.24
CA GLY A 46 16.65 -11.17 4.22
C GLY A 46 15.44 -12.07 4.10
N ASN A 47 15.35 -12.87 3.05
CA ASN A 47 14.70 -14.18 3.17
C ASN A 47 15.21 -15.14 2.08
N ASP A 48 16.25 -15.90 2.39
CA ASP A 48 16.62 -17.07 1.59
C ASP A 48 15.89 -18.29 2.15
N GLY A 49 14.93 -18.79 1.38
CA GLY A 49 14.12 -19.95 1.75
C GLY A 49 12.74 -20.05 1.10
N GLY A 50 12.55 -19.52 -0.11
CA GLY A 50 11.39 -19.81 -0.95
C GLY A 50 10.72 -18.58 -1.54
N ASN A 51 11.17 -18.14 -2.72
CA ASN A 51 10.52 -17.33 -3.78
C ASN A 51 9.53 -16.18 -3.44
N SER A 52 9.39 -15.76 -2.18
CA SER A 52 8.46 -14.71 -1.76
C SER A 52 9.15 -13.74 -0.81
N HIS A 53 9.62 -12.61 -1.37
CA HIS A 53 10.08 -11.48 -0.58
C HIS A 53 8.86 -10.71 -0.08
N GLN A 54 8.72 -10.55 1.24
CA GLN A 54 7.76 -9.63 1.82
C GLN A 54 8.48 -8.44 2.47
N ASN A 55 7.94 -7.24 2.31
CA ASN A 55 8.40 -6.04 3.00
C ASN A 55 7.30 -5.53 3.93
N VAL A 56 7.64 -5.22 5.18
CA VAL A 56 6.75 -4.65 6.18
C VAL A 56 7.31 -3.30 6.60
N ASN A 57 6.57 -2.22 6.31
CA ASN A 57 6.90 -0.85 6.68
C ASN A 57 5.88 -0.31 7.69
N ILE A 58 6.35 0.19 8.83
CA ILE A 58 5.52 0.63 9.93
C ILE A 58 5.65 2.15 10.08
N ASN A 59 4.53 2.84 9.92
CA ASN A 59 4.40 4.24 10.28
C ASN A 59 3.79 4.30 11.69
N ASN A 60 4.66 4.48 12.69
CA ASN A 60 4.25 4.55 14.09
C ASN A 60 3.42 5.81 14.41
N GLN A 61 3.64 6.93 13.69
CA GLN A 61 2.91 8.17 13.91
C GLN A 61 1.44 8.01 13.49
N ASP A 62 1.21 7.44 12.31
CA ASP A 62 -0.13 7.20 11.77
C ASP A 62 -0.76 5.89 12.24
N HIS A 63 -0.04 5.08 13.02
CA HIS A 63 -0.44 3.75 13.47
C HIS A 63 -0.84 2.82 12.29
N ILE A 64 -0.02 2.83 11.24
CA ILE A 64 -0.25 2.08 10.01
C ILE A 64 0.89 1.12 9.73
N ALA A 65 0.57 -0.11 9.35
CA ALA A 65 1.52 -1.03 8.73
C ALA A 65 1.20 -1.22 7.24
N ASN A 66 2.21 -1.05 6.39
CA ASN A 66 2.16 -1.34 4.96
C ASN A 66 2.93 -2.63 4.69
N ILE A 67 2.30 -3.60 4.02
CA ILE A 67 2.91 -4.90 3.73
C ILE A 67 2.86 -5.14 2.23
N ASN A 68 4.00 -5.46 1.62
CA ASN A 68 4.09 -5.82 0.21
C ASN A 68 4.65 -7.22 0.06
N SER A 69 3.99 -8.05 -0.75
CA SER A 69 4.41 -9.40 -1.07
C SER A 69 4.77 -9.50 -2.55
N TYR A 70 6.03 -9.79 -2.83
CA TYR A 70 6.60 -9.83 -4.17
C TYR A 70 6.66 -11.26 -4.70
N ASN A 71 5.50 -11.81 -5.07
CA ASN A 71 5.35 -13.19 -5.56
C ASN A 71 4.95 -13.21 -7.04
N GLY A 72 5.60 -12.40 -7.87
CA GLY A 72 5.22 -12.18 -9.27
C GLY A 72 3.74 -11.78 -9.39
N TRP A 73 2.98 -12.44 -10.27
CA TRP A 73 1.54 -12.18 -10.42
C TRP A 73 0.69 -12.53 -9.20
N LYS A 74 1.18 -13.41 -8.31
CA LYS A 74 0.50 -13.73 -7.04
C LYS A 74 0.84 -12.74 -5.91
N GLY A 75 1.58 -11.68 -6.23
CA GLY A 75 1.86 -10.62 -5.29
C GLY A 75 0.61 -9.89 -4.83
N TRP A 76 0.75 -9.20 -3.71
CA TRP A 76 -0.31 -8.39 -3.11
C TRP A 76 0.32 -7.29 -2.27
N ALA A 77 -0.47 -6.25 -1.98
CA ALA A 77 -0.10 -5.18 -1.06
C ALA A 77 -1.22 -4.97 -0.04
N ALA A 78 -0.87 -4.64 1.19
CA ALA A 78 -1.83 -4.45 2.27
C ALA A 78 -1.52 -3.20 3.11
N VAL A 79 -2.58 -2.62 3.66
CA VAL A 79 -2.54 -1.53 4.64
C VAL A 79 -3.33 -2.01 5.85
N TRP A 80 -2.70 -2.03 7.03
CA TRP A 80 -3.36 -2.28 8.30
C TRP A 80 -3.39 -0.95 9.07
N ASP A 81 -4.59 -0.37 9.21
CA ASP A 81 -4.83 0.90 9.89
C ASP A 81 -5.35 0.60 11.30
N TYR A 82 -4.44 0.68 12.28
CA TYR A 82 -4.76 0.37 13.68
C TYR A 82 -5.56 1.50 14.34
N SER A 83 -5.52 2.72 13.84
CA SER A 83 -6.38 3.79 14.34
C SER A 83 -7.85 3.55 13.98
N LYS A 84 -8.11 3.01 12.78
CA LYS A 84 -9.47 2.78 12.28
C LYS A 84 -9.99 1.36 12.43
N GLU A 85 -9.17 0.43 12.89
CA GLU A 85 -9.55 -0.98 13.02
C GLU A 85 -9.98 -1.57 11.67
N LEU A 86 -9.21 -1.24 10.64
CA LEU A 86 -9.42 -1.72 9.29
C LEU A 86 -8.12 -2.27 8.73
N PHE A 87 -8.24 -3.34 7.95
CA PHE A 87 -7.19 -3.69 7.01
C PHE A 87 -7.74 -3.73 5.59
N ALA A 88 -6.86 -3.46 4.65
CA ALA A 88 -7.11 -3.55 3.23
C ALA A 88 -6.02 -4.37 2.55
N THR A 89 -6.38 -5.15 1.55
CA THR A 89 -5.45 -5.95 0.74
C THR A 89 -5.81 -5.83 -0.73
N ARG A 90 -4.88 -5.36 -1.55
CA ARG A 90 -4.96 -5.38 -3.00
C ARG A 90 -4.32 -6.65 -3.53
N LEU A 91 -5.13 -7.46 -4.19
CA LEU A 91 -4.72 -8.71 -4.83
C LEU A 91 -4.46 -8.43 -6.32
N PHE A 92 -3.20 -8.52 -6.75
CA PHE A 92 -2.83 -8.09 -8.11
C PHE A 92 -3.39 -9.01 -9.19
N ASN A 93 -3.29 -10.33 -9.03
CA ASN A 93 -3.90 -11.31 -9.96
C ASN A 93 -5.43 -11.24 -10.04
N LYS A 94 -6.10 -10.81 -8.97
CA LYS A 94 -7.56 -10.68 -8.95
C LYS A 94 -8.05 -9.30 -9.38
N ARG A 95 -7.13 -8.34 -9.56
CA ARG A 95 -7.44 -6.93 -9.85
C ARG A 95 -8.52 -6.39 -8.91
N ALA A 96 -8.43 -6.71 -7.63
CA ALA A 96 -9.41 -6.34 -6.63
C ALA A 96 -8.76 -5.90 -5.33
N CYS A 97 -9.47 -5.08 -4.57
CA CYS A 97 -9.09 -4.73 -3.21
C CYS A 97 -10.12 -5.29 -2.23
N ILE A 98 -9.66 -5.79 -1.09
CA ILE A 98 -10.51 -6.35 -0.04
C ILE A 98 -10.32 -5.50 1.20
N VAL A 99 -11.41 -5.07 1.82
CA VAL A 99 -11.40 -4.30 3.07
C VAL A 99 -12.21 -5.03 4.12
N ALA A 100 -11.67 -5.14 5.33
CA ALA A 100 -12.36 -5.77 6.45
C ALA A 100 -12.04 -5.06 7.77
N LYS A 101 -12.94 -5.25 8.74
CA LYS A 101 -12.70 -4.84 10.12
C LYS A 101 -11.59 -5.71 10.72
N MET A 102 -10.78 -5.07 11.56
CA MET A 102 -9.65 -5.65 12.24
C MET A 102 -9.90 -5.61 13.75
N ASN A 103 -9.88 -6.77 14.40
CA ASN A 103 -9.75 -6.81 15.86
C ASN A 103 -8.27 -6.67 16.23
N LYS A 104 -7.88 -5.56 16.88
CA LYS A 104 -6.48 -5.30 17.26
C LYS A 104 -5.90 -6.36 18.19
N ASP A 105 -6.74 -7.00 19.00
CA ASP A 105 -6.30 -8.02 19.96
C ASP A 105 -5.98 -9.35 19.27
N ALA A 106 -6.60 -9.60 18.12
CA ALA A 106 -6.35 -10.80 17.31
C ALA A 106 -5.19 -10.61 16.31
N PHE A 107 -4.86 -9.36 15.97
CA PHE A 107 -3.75 -9.02 15.09
C PHE A 107 -2.45 -8.82 15.89
N PRO A 108 -1.26 -9.03 15.28
CA PRO A 108 -0.01 -8.65 15.93
C PRO A 108 0.02 -7.12 16.15
N SER A 109 0.50 -6.68 17.31
CA SER A 109 0.70 -5.26 17.59
C SER A 109 1.78 -4.66 16.68
N LEU A 110 1.75 -3.34 16.49
CA LEU A 110 2.81 -2.63 15.76
C LEU A 110 4.20 -2.89 16.34
N GLU A 111 4.32 -2.96 17.67
CA GLU A 111 5.59 -3.31 18.34
C GLU A 111 6.06 -4.73 17.95
N LYS A 112 5.14 -5.70 17.90
CA LYS A 112 5.44 -7.07 17.49
C LYS A 112 5.86 -7.13 16.02
N LEU A 113 5.23 -6.34 15.15
CA LEU A 113 5.64 -6.21 13.75
C LEU A 113 7.05 -5.65 13.63
N SER A 114 7.38 -4.57 14.37
CA SER A 114 8.72 -3.97 14.37
C SER A 114 9.78 -4.97 14.80
N LYS A 115 9.55 -5.70 15.90
CA LYS A 115 10.47 -6.74 16.38
C LYS A 115 10.62 -7.91 15.41
N PHE A 116 9.54 -8.27 14.70
CA PHE A 116 9.58 -9.37 13.74
C PHE A 116 10.36 -9.00 12.48
N LYS A 117 10.31 -7.73 12.04
CA LYS A 117 11.14 -7.21 10.93
C LYS A 117 12.63 -7.49 11.14
N ASP A 118 13.07 -7.52 12.39
CA ASP A 118 14.47 -7.72 12.78
C ASP A 118 14.85 -9.20 13.00
N GLN A 119 13.87 -10.12 13.01
CA GLN A 119 14.12 -11.54 13.23
C GLN A 119 14.61 -12.24 11.96
N LYS A 120 15.85 -12.73 12.00
CA LYS A 120 16.41 -13.59 10.97
C LYS A 120 16.07 -15.05 11.28
N VAL A 121 15.10 -15.59 10.56
CA VAL A 121 14.77 -17.02 10.43
C VAL A 121 14.09 -17.67 11.65
N ARG A 122 12.96 -18.35 11.39
CA ARG A 122 12.29 -19.20 12.39
C ARG A 122 13.07 -20.48 12.64
N ALA A 123 13.21 -20.86 13.90
CA ALA A 123 13.70 -22.19 14.28
C ALA A 123 12.72 -23.28 13.81
N LYS A 124 13.26 -24.46 13.45
CA LYS A 124 12.53 -25.59 12.83
C LYS A 124 11.36 -26.15 13.64
N ASP A 125 11.26 -25.84 14.94
CA ASP A 125 10.25 -26.37 15.87
C ASP A 125 9.25 -25.32 16.38
N THR A 126 9.16 -24.17 15.69
CA THR A 126 8.20 -23.12 16.06
C THR A 126 6.78 -23.52 15.64
N PRO A 127 5.76 -23.43 16.53
CA PRO A 127 4.38 -23.63 16.13
C PRO A 127 3.98 -22.79 14.90
N PRO A 128 3.05 -23.27 14.07
CA PRO A 128 2.51 -22.48 12.98
C PRO A 128 2.05 -21.11 13.47
N PRO A 129 2.27 -20.03 12.70
CA PRO A 129 1.77 -18.73 13.10
C PRO A 129 0.24 -18.76 13.25
N PRO A 130 -0.31 -18.01 14.22
CA PRO A 130 -1.76 -17.83 14.29
C PRO A 130 -2.28 -17.20 12.99
N PHE A 131 -3.53 -17.50 12.64
CA PHE A 131 -4.15 -16.98 11.44
C PHE A 131 -5.61 -16.63 11.66
N LEU A 132 -6.12 -15.74 10.82
CA LEU A 132 -7.53 -15.40 10.72
C LEU A 132 -8.04 -15.68 9.31
N ARG A 133 -9.32 -16.03 9.22
CA ARG A 133 -10.01 -16.23 7.95
C ARG A 133 -11.11 -15.20 7.77
N PHE A 134 -11.22 -14.69 6.55
CA PHE A 134 -12.22 -13.73 6.16
C PHE A 134 -12.94 -14.20 4.88
N SER A 135 -14.26 -14.20 4.93
CA SER A 135 -15.11 -14.47 3.78
C SER A 135 -15.40 -13.17 3.03
N ILE A 136 -15.02 -13.12 1.74
CA ILE A 136 -15.25 -11.99 0.86
C ILE A 136 -16.72 -11.94 0.48
N THR A 137 -17.36 -10.81 0.76
CA THR A 137 -18.75 -10.56 0.40
C THR A 137 -18.87 -10.18 -1.08
N LYS A 138 -20.05 -10.41 -1.67
CA LYS A 138 -20.36 -9.95 -3.03
C LYS A 138 -20.59 -8.43 -3.11
N THR A 139 -20.59 -7.74 -1.96
CA THR A 139 -20.94 -6.31 -1.86
C THR A 139 -19.73 -5.46 -2.19
N ARG A 140 -19.83 -4.67 -3.27
CA ARG A 140 -18.82 -3.69 -3.66
C ARG A 140 -18.90 -2.43 -2.80
N VAL A 141 -17.75 -1.93 -2.37
CA VAL A 141 -17.62 -0.61 -1.74
C VAL A 141 -17.88 0.48 -2.78
N ARG A 142 -18.85 1.37 -2.53
CA ARG A 142 -19.18 2.48 -3.44
C ARG A 142 -18.17 3.62 -3.37
N ASN A 143 -17.74 3.99 -2.17
CA ASN A 143 -16.79 5.07 -1.94
C ASN A 143 -15.60 4.56 -1.13
N VAL A 144 -14.49 4.25 -1.78
CA VAL A 144 -13.30 3.72 -1.10
C VAL A 144 -12.58 4.79 -0.28
N ALA A 145 -12.71 6.07 -0.65
CA ALA A 145 -12.08 7.18 0.06
C ALA A 145 -12.60 7.35 1.50
N GLN A 146 -13.77 6.77 1.82
CA GLN A 146 -14.32 6.76 3.18
C GLN A 146 -13.39 6.08 4.20
N PHE A 147 -12.50 5.18 3.74
CA PHE A 147 -11.53 4.50 4.61
C PHE A 147 -10.26 5.32 4.86
N GLY A 148 -10.15 6.52 4.27
CA GLY A 148 -9.01 7.42 4.38
C GLY A 148 -7.95 7.23 3.30
N ARG A 149 -6.92 8.07 3.36
CA ARG A 149 -5.94 8.24 2.30
C ARG A 149 -5.14 6.97 2.01
N SER A 150 -4.64 6.28 3.03
CA SER A 150 -3.78 5.09 2.85
C SER A 150 -4.52 3.93 2.17
N ILE A 151 -5.69 3.54 2.68
CA ILE A 151 -6.53 2.51 2.06
C ILE A 151 -7.08 2.97 0.71
N GLY A 152 -7.50 4.24 0.61
CA GLY A 152 -7.97 4.85 -0.63
C GLY A 152 -6.94 4.77 -1.76
N ASN A 153 -5.68 5.06 -1.45
CA ASN A 153 -4.56 4.97 -2.38
C ASN A 153 -4.24 3.52 -2.76
N LEU A 154 -4.16 2.62 -1.77
CA LEU A 154 -3.91 1.19 -2.01
C LEU A 154 -4.91 0.61 -3.03
N CYS A 155 -6.19 0.86 -2.80
CA CYS A 155 -7.29 0.29 -3.57
C CYS A 155 -7.65 1.10 -4.83
N LYS A 156 -6.91 2.18 -5.16
CA LYS A 156 -7.24 3.05 -6.29
C LYS A 156 -7.19 2.28 -7.62
N GLY A 157 -8.22 2.48 -8.44
CA GLY A 157 -8.32 1.92 -9.80
C GLY A 157 -8.73 0.46 -9.89
N VAL A 158 -9.16 -0.17 -8.79
CA VAL A 158 -9.69 -1.54 -8.78
C VAL A 158 -11.00 -1.62 -7.98
N PRO A 159 -11.91 -2.57 -8.29
CA PRO A 159 -13.09 -2.80 -7.47
C PRO A 159 -12.71 -3.24 -6.05
N THR A 160 -13.33 -2.61 -5.06
CA THR A 160 -13.13 -2.94 -3.65
C THR A 160 -14.34 -3.69 -3.09
N TYR A 161 -14.10 -4.77 -2.34
CA TYR A 161 -15.13 -5.61 -1.72
C TYR A 161 -14.94 -5.65 -0.20
N TYR A 162 -16.04 -5.79 0.53
CA TYR A 162 -15.97 -6.07 1.97
C TYR A 162 -15.66 -7.54 2.22
N ALA A 163 -14.94 -7.84 3.29
CA ALA A 163 -14.86 -9.18 3.86
C ALA A 163 -15.26 -9.19 5.34
N GLN A 164 -15.74 -10.33 5.81
CA GLN A 164 -16.18 -10.55 7.19
C GLN A 164 -15.35 -11.67 7.80
N GLN A 165 -14.90 -11.48 9.03
CA GLN A 165 -14.18 -12.52 9.75
C GLN A 165 -15.12 -13.70 10.03
N ASP A 166 -14.65 -14.91 9.74
CA ASP A 166 -15.42 -16.12 10.05
C ASP A 166 -15.46 -16.30 11.58
N GLN A 167 -16.63 -16.61 12.14
CA GLN A 167 -16.80 -16.82 13.59
C GLN A 167 -16.52 -18.29 13.95
N GLY A 168 -15.55 -18.55 14.83
CA GLY A 168 -15.37 -19.86 15.50
C GLY A 168 -13.91 -20.31 15.67
N GLU A 169 -13.63 -20.95 16.81
CA GLU A 169 -12.33 -21.59 17.11
C GLU A 169 -12.19 -22.99 16.50
N HIS A 170 -13.28 -23.54 15.94
CA HIS A 170 -13.28 -24.81 15.23
C HIS A 170 -13.22 -24.58 13.71
N PHE A 171 -12.01 -24.22 13.26
CA PHE A 171 -11.66 -24.20 11.85
C PHE A 171 -11.56 -25.64 11.34
N SER A 172 -12.65 -26.18 10.82
CA SER A 172 -12.62 -27.48 10.15
C SER A 172 -11.66 -27.40 8.96
N LEU A 173 -10.53 -28.10 9.06
CA LEU A 173 -9.58 -28.40 7.98
C LEU A 173 -10.21 -29.16 6.78
N LEU A 174 -11.53 -29.29 6.75
CA LEU A 174 -12.32 -30.09 5.81
C LEU A 174 -13.09 -29.26 4.77
N PHE A 175 -12.97 -27.92 4.76
CA PHE A 175 -13.52 -27.10 3.68
C PHE A 175 -12.50 -26.90 2.57
N GLU A 176 -12.27 -27.98 1.81
CA GLU A 176 -11.73 -27.90 0.46
C GLU A 176 -12.71 -27.15 -0.46
N SER A 177 -12.16 -26.32 -1.35
CA SER A 177 -12.76 -25.83 -2.62
C SER A 177 -13.40 -24.43 -2.73
N GLN A 178 -13.21 -23.50 -1.79
CA GLN A 178 -13.27 -22.06 -2.16
C GLN A 178 -11.86 -21.47 -2.08
N GLY A 179 -11.28 -21.13 -3.23
CA GLY A 179 -9.88 -20.69 -3.34
C GLY A 179 -9.58 -19.51 -2.42
N CYS A 180 -8.93 -19.77 -1.30
CA CYS A 180 -8.45 -18.75 -0.38
C CYS A 180 -7.07 -18.26 -0.82
N ILE A 181 -6.80 -16.98 -0.55
CA ILE A 181 -5.49 -16.38 -0.75
C ILE A 181 -4.93 -15.99 0.62
N ASP A 182 -3.70 -16.42 0.90
CA ASP A 182 -2.96 -15.94 2.06
C ASP A 182 -2.36 -14.55 1.77
N ALA A 183 -2.84 -13.57 2.54
CA ALA A 183 -2.40 -12.18 2.54
C ALA A 183 -1.80 -11.77 3.89
N GLY A 184 -1.29 -12.74 4.66
CA GLY A 184 -0.63 -12.54 5.94
C GLY A 184 0.88 -12.25 5.82
N ILE A 185 1.50 -12.03 6.97
CA ILE A 185 2.95 -11.90 7.10
C ILE A 185 3.53 -13.30 7.32
N LEU A 186 4.32 -13.77 6.36
CA LEU A 186 4.98 -15.07 6.37
C LEU A 186 5.78 -15.24 7.66
N GLY A 187 5.54 -16.35 8.36
CA GLY A 187 6.22 -16.61 9.61
C GLY A 187 5.82 -15.69 10.77
N LEU A 188 4.71 -14.95 10.69
CA LEU A 188 4.21 -14.19 11.84
C LEU A 188 2.72 -14.36 12.07
N PHE A 189 1.93 -14.14 11.02
CA PHE A 189 0.48 -14.07 11.14
C PHE A 189 -0.20 -14.27 9.78
N GLY A 190 -1.09 -15.26 9.68
CA GLY A 190 -1.81 -15.56 8.44
C GLY A 190 -3.12 -14.76 8.30
N ILE A 191 -3.45 -14.33 7.09
CA ILE A 191 -4.76 -13.77 6.75
C ILE A 191 -5.28 -14.48 5.52
N TYR A 192 -6.27 -15.35 5.69
CA TYR A 192 -6.87 -16.09 4.59
C TYR A 192 -8.13 -15.37 4.09
N LEU A 193 -8.03 -14.80 2.89
CA LEU A 193 -9.16 -14.18 2.19
C LEU A 193 -9.81 -15.21 1.27
N CYS A 194 -11.03 -15.63 1.61
CA CYS A 194 -11.73 -16.71 0.94
C CYS A 194 -12.95 -16.20 0.16
N GLY A 195 -13.14 -16.74 -1.03
CA GLY A 195 -14.30 -16.42 -1.87
C GLY A 195 -13.92 -16.18 -3.32
N ASN A 196 -14.90 -16.34 -4.22
CA ASN A 196 -14.69 -16.14 -5.64
C ASN A 196 -14.70 -14.65 -5.99
N ILE A 197 -13.51 -14.09 -6.21
CA ILE A 197 -13.34 -12.81 -6.90
C ILE A 197 -13.10 -13.12 -8.37
N SER A 198 -14.10 -12.92 -9.22
CA SER A 198 -13.90 -12.85 -10.67
C SER A 198 -13.29 -11.48 -10.98
N GLY A 199 -12.01 -11.46 -11.37
CA GLY A 199 -11.39 -10.28 -11.97
C GLY A 199 -12.05 -10.00 -13.32
N CYS A 200 -12.32 -8.73 -13.62
CA CYS A 200 -12.75 -8.28 -14.94
C CYS A 200 -11.56 -8.05 -15.88
#